data_AF-A0A2N7NCN4-F1
#
_entry.id   AF-A0A2N7NCN4-F1
#
_cell.length_a   1.000
_cell.length_b   1.000
_cell.length_c   1.000
_cell.angle_alpha   90.00
_cell.angle_beta   90.00
_cell.angle_gamma   90.00
#
_symmetry.space_group_name_H-M   'P 1'
#
loop_
_entity.id
_entity.type
_entity.pdbx_description
1 polymer ?
#
loop_
_entity_poly.entity_id
_entity_poly.type
_entity_poly.pdbx_seq_one_letter_code
_entity_poly.pdbx_strand_id
1 'polypeptide(L)'
;MGNRIKDVLNQKINDSQGEDYKVQVKTTSIKQSKQSSLSMSVFKSITPIVLKVMSKTTTTEEFAHELKDIITSIAANIEAQSKNLGRISGGLTEDETWIYRRIFAISAKEQGRQSKIQSQFILALLTNTESADKLINMTGIDKGKIQTLITQINSYNRYQERDNFFSTVNSSIISSANKVQNELSHIQFFSEKESALSLIHGAISVTAETLYRRQSDLPNSEQKQMLRKSCMNHATSIIVECVKQIAKSYDNNIRPTDFDEFDEILDKKVSFCTRAIDKTTSSLVNVIWGLENSHKASEILQASLTGTNVSTALNNIEILTELASVSSNENGSDNVQAKRYAALLNDLSFIVEYSIENTSFVTSIDREQAMAFAKHSYYNAFKNPLKYLHKSDADLSIKHLKMCNNIAIYLLSEQSEFNNVMNNNGLMPEDIQAFRRSKTIAFKASANNPLSARQFIVPSIAELTSVLFETQRFNWGINTAYLAPKLGSMLMDATNKLYLTNKESTTCSSTSMFRSSLESASYLLRSLWRTKSTETLESSNRSYAMGKISEKECHKVIEKFHIEYLNKVDELTYNSRLLKGCIDDIYNASDNFDYQATVSPN
;
A
#
# COMPACT_ATOMS: atom_id res chain seq x y z
N MET A 1 -32.69 3.98 21.02
CA MET A 1 -31.64 3.13 21.63
C MET A 1 -30.33 3.39 20.88
N GLY A 2 -29.79 4.60 21.01
CA GLY A 2 -28.63 5.05 20.25
C GLY A 2 -27.40 5.19 21.15
N ASN A 3 -26.22 4.94 20.56
CA ASN A 3 -24.86 5.02 21.12
C ASN A 3 -24.17 3.75 21.62
N ARG A 4 -24.47 2.52 21.16
CA ARG A 4 -23.70 1.32 21.62
C ARG A 4 -22.18 1.40 21.43
N ILE A 5 -21.66 2.04 20.38
CA ILE A 5 -20.21 2.19 20.19
C ILE A 5 -19.63 3.25 21.15
N LYS A 6 -20.36 4.36 21.36
CA LYS A 6 -20.05 5.39 22.35
C LYS A 6 -20.17 4.86 23.78
N ASP A 7 -21.13 3.97 24.03
CA ASP A 7 -21.40 3.33 25.30
C ASP A 7 -20.37 2.24 25.57
N VAL A 8 -19.91 1.48 24.58
CA VAL A 8 -18.75 0.56 24.74
C VAL A 8 -17.47 1.33 25.04
N LEU A 9 -17.27 2.50 24.42
CA LEU A 9 -16.16 3.41 24.75
C LEU A 9 -16.27 3.92 26.19
N ASN A 10 -17.46 4.39 26.62
CA ASN A 10 -17.70 4.91 27.97
C ASN A 10 -17.72 3.82 29.05
N GLN A 11 -18.20 2.62 28.74
CA GLN A 11 -18.32 1.49 29.65
C GLN A 11 -16.96 0.83 29.89
N LYS A 12 -16.11 0.68 28.86
CA LYS A 12 -14.73 0.21 29.04
C LYS A 12 -13.83 1.18 29.81
N ILE A 13 -14.11 2.49 29.74
CA ILE A 13 -13.43 3.50 30.58
C ILE A 13 -13.83 3.32 32.05
N ASN A 14 -15.10 2.99 32.32
CA ASN A 14 -15.61 2.79 33.69
C ASN A 14 -15.28 1.41 34.29
N ASP A 15 -15.16 0.36 33.47
CA ASP A 15 -14.82 -1.00 33.93
C ASP A 15 -13.33 -1.15 34.34
N SER A 16 -12.52 -0.09 34.19
CA SER A 16 -11.12 -0.02 34.63
C SER A 16 -10.93 0.08 36.16
N GLN A 17 -12.00 -0.07 36.96
CA GLN A 17 -11.98 0.11 38.43
C GLN A 17 -12.45 -1.11 39.25
N GLY A 18 -12.65 -2.29 38.67
CA GLY A 18 -13.30 -3.40 39.41
C GLY A 18 -12.77 -4.81 39.13
N GLU A 19 -12.23 -5.39 40.20
CA GLU A 19 -12.16 -6.83 40.56
C GLU A 19 -10.97 -7.71 40.13
N ASP A 20 -10.28 -8.20 41.17
CA ASP A 20 -9.18 -9.16 41.22
C ASP A 20 -9.61 -10.58 40.88
N TYR A 21 -8.94 -11.22 39.92
CA TYR A 21 -8.93 -12.68 39.78
C TYR A 21 -7.49 -13.22 39.70
N LYS A 22 -7.15 -14.10 40.66
CA LYS A 22 -5.86 -14.81 40.75
C LYS A 22 -5.88 -16.08 39.90
N VAL A 23 -4.95 -16.21 38.93
CA VAL A 23 -4.51 -17.52 38.40
C VAL A 23 -3.00 -17.48 38.16
N GLN A 24 -2.28 -18.47 38.70
CA GLN A 24 -0.83 -18.65 38.55
C GLN A 24 -0.47 -19.27 37.18
N VAL A 25 0.53 -18.71 36.47
CA VAL A 25 1.33 -19.47 35.49
C VAL A 25 2.81 -19.03 35.51
N LYS A 26 3.71 -20.03 35.58
CA LYS A 26 5.17 -19.93 35.51
C LYS A 26 5.68 -19.47 34.14
N THR A 27 6.69 -18.61 34.17
CA THR A 27 7.47 -18.10 33.04
C THR A 27 8.33 -19.17 32.35
N THR A 28 8.27 -19.20 31.01
CA THR A 28 9.40 -19.52 30.13
C THR A 28 9.33 -18.60 28.91
N SER A 29 10.47 -18.10 28.45
CA SER A 29 10.59 -17.19 27.31
C SER A 29 9.83 -17.71 26.07
N ILE A 30 8.67 -17.11 25.79
CA ILE A 30 7.74 -17.57 24.74
C ILE A 30 8.33 -17.17 23.38
N LYS A 31 8.99 -18.14 22.71
CA LYS A 31 9.09 -18.13 21.25
C LYS A 31 7.66 -17.98 20.73
N GLN A 32 7.37 -16.89 20.02
CA GLN A 32 6.11 -16.66 19.32
C GLN A 32 5.47 -18.00 18.91
N SER A 33 4.30 -18.34 19.46
CA SER A 33 3.72 -19.65 19.16
C SER A 33 3.59 -19.72 17.64
N LYS A 34 4.12 -20.79 17.03
CA LYS A 34 4.12 -20.99 15.57
C LYS A 34 2.70 -20.80 14.99
N GLN A 35 1.68 -21.03 15.82
CA GLN A 35 0.26 -20.82 15.59
C GLN A 35 -0.17 -19.34 15.54
N SER A 36 0.30 -18.46 16.43
CA SER A 36 0.00 -17.02 16.38
C SER A 36 0.56 -16.38 15.11
N SER A 37 1.78 -16.76 14.71
CA SER A 37 2.38 -16.33 13.43
C SER A 37 1.58 -16.81 12.22
N LEU A 38 1.12 -18.07 12.25
CA LEU A 38 0.32 -18.67 11.19
C LEU A 38 -1.06 -18.01 11.08
N SER A 39 -1.72 -17.78 12.22
CA SER A 39 -3.00 -17.08 12.32
C SER A 39 -2.93 -15.70 11.68
N MET A 40 -1.88 -14.93 11.99
CA MET A 40 -1.71 -13.59 11.41
C MET A 40 -1.46 -13.62 9.89
N SER A 41 -0.70 -14.60 9.40
CA SER A 41 -0.45 -14.75 7.95
C SER A 41 -1.75 -15.09 7.19
N VAL A 42 -2.55 -16.00 7.75
CA VAL A 42 -3.84 -16.41 7.16
C VAL A 42 -4.84 -15.27 7.25
N PHE A 43 -4.95 -14.62 8.41
CA PHE A 43 -5.81 -13.47 8.64
C PHE A 43 -5.58 -12.38 7.59
N LYS A 44 -4.31 -12.02 7.36
CA LYS A 44 -3.88 -11.05 6.33
C LYS A 44 -4.40 -11.38 4.93
N SER A 45 -4.33 -12.66 4.59
CA SER A 45 -4.63 -13.18 3.25
C SER A 45 -6.13 -13.37 3.03
N ILE A 46 -6.87 -13.75 4.07
CA ILE A 46 -8.32 -14.02 4.02
C ILE A 46 -9.16 -12.75 4.12
N THR A 47 -8.73 -11.73 4.88
CA THR A 47 -9.44 -10.45 4.99
C THR A 47 -9.92 -9.92 3.63
N PRO A 48 -9.07 -9.72 2.61
CA PRO A 48 -9.53 -9.20 1.32
C PRO A 48 -10.48 -10.15 0.57
N ILE A 49 -10.37 -11.47 0.76
CA ILE A 49 -11.27 -12.45 0.14
C ILE A 49 -12.66 -12.36 0.75
N VAL A 50 -12.76 -12.36 2.09
CA VAL A 50 -14.03 -12.23 2.80
C VAL A 50 -14.75 -10.94 2.40
N LEU A 51 -14.01 -9.83 2.38
CA LEU A 51 -14.54 -8.54 1.97
C LEU A 51 -15.04 -8.56 0.51
N LYS A 52 -14.30 -9.19 -0.40
CA LYS A 52 -14.70 -9.36 -1.81
C LYS A 52 -15.96 -10.22 -1.94
N VAL A 53 -16.04 -11.37 -1.27
CA VAL A 53 -17.22 -12.25 -1.33
C VAL A 53 -18.44 -11.51 -0.78
N MET A 54 -18.30 -10.87 0.37
CA MET A 54 -19.37 -10.07 0.96
C MET A 54 -19.89 -9.00 0.01
N SER A 55 -19.03 -8.40 -0.81
CA SER A 55 -19.44 -7.37 -1.79
C SER A 55 -20.30 -7.88 -2.94
N LYS A 56 -20.36 -9.20 -3.14
CA LYS A 56 -21.06 -9.86 -4.25
C LYS A 56 -22.31 -10.63 -3.82
N THR A 57 -22.38 -11.02 -2.57
CA THR A 57 -23.42 -11.91 -2.05
C THR A 57 -24.45 -11.14 -1.25
N THR A 58 -25.71 -11.57 -1.36
CA THR A 58 -26.83 -10.90 -0.67
C THR A 58 -27.31 -11.68 0.55
N THR A 59 -27.17 -13.01 0.52
CA THR A 59 -27.56 -13.91 1.61
C THR A 59 -26.36 -14.51 2.33
N THR A 60 -26.58 -15.02 3.55
CA THR A 60 -25.51 -15.66 4.33
C THR A 60 -25.11 -17.01 3.73
N GLU A 61 -26.06 -17.70 3.10
CA GLU A 61 -25.86 -18.97 2.40
C GLU A 61 -25.00 -18.79 1.14
N GLU A 62 -25.31 -17.79 0.30
CA GLU A 62 -24.49 -17.42 -0.86
C GLU A 62 -23.07 -17.06 -0.43
N PHE A 63 -22.95 -16.22 0.61
CA PHE A 63 -21.66 -15.84 1.18
C PHE A 63 -20.84 -17.06 1.60
N ALA A 64 -21.44 -17.99 2.34
CA ALA A 64 -20.76 -19.19 2.82
C ALA A 64 -20.33 -20.11 1.67
N HIS A 65 -21.17 -20.26 0.64
CA HIS A 65 -20.88 -21.08 -0.52
C HIS A 65 -19.72 -20.49 -1.35
N GLU A 66 -19.81 -19.21 -1.74
CA GLU A 66 -18.77 -18.59 -2.57
C GLU A 66 -17.44 -18.47 -1.82
N LEU A 67 -17.47 -18.20 -0.51
CA LEU A 67 -16.27 -18.21 0.31
C LEU A 67 -15.62 -19.61 0.35
N LYS A 68 -16.43 -20.67 0.51
CA LYS A 68 -15.94 -22.06 0.50
C LYS A 68 -15.32 -22.43 -0.85
N ASP A 69 -15.94 -22.06 -1.95
CA ASP A 69 -15.44 -22.36 -3.29
C ASP A 69 -14.09 -21.68 -3.55
N ILE A 70 -13.98 -20.39 -3.21
CA ILE A 70 -12.73 -19.64 -3.34
C ILE A 70 -11.64 -20.26 -2.48
N ILE A 71 -11.93 -20.60 -1.22
CA ILE A 71 -10.95 -21.23 -0.33
C ILE A 71 -10.50 -22.59 -0.86
N THR A 72 -11.42 -23.40 -1.39
CA THR A 72 -11.11 -24.71 -1.98
C THR A 72 -10.21 -24.55 -3.21
N SER A 73 -10.50 -23.55 -4.05
CA SER A 73 -9.66 -23.18 -5.20
C SER A 73 -8.25 -22.72 -4.77
N ILE A 74 -8.13 -21.92 -3.70
CA ILE A 74 -6.83 -21.52 -3.15
C ILE A 74 -6.05 -22.74 -2.69
N ALA A 75 -6.69 -23.63 -1.93
CA ALA A 75 -6.06 -24.85 -1.42
C ALA A 75 -5.51 -25.71 -2.55
N ALA A 76 -6.27 -25.91 -3.63
CA ALA A 76 -5.81 -26.63 -4.82
C ALA A 76 -4.59 -25.95 -5.50
N ASN A 77 -4.55 -24.62 -5.52
CA ASN A 77 -3.43 -23.87 -6.10
C ASN A 77 -2.15 -23.94 -5.25
N ILE A 78 -2.25 -24.17 -3.93
CA ILE A 78 -1.07 -24.25 -3.05
C ILE A 78 -0.12 -25.36 -3.50
N GLU A 79 -0.65 -26.54 -3.83
CA GLU A 79 0.16 -27.68 -4.28
C GLU A 79 0.85 -27.40 -5.61
N ALA A 80 0.12 -26.81 -6.57
CA ALA A 80 0.66 -26.44 -7.87
C ALA A 80 1.78 -25.39 -7.75
N GLN A 81 1.55 -24.35 -6.95
CA GLN A 81 2.55 -23.30 -6.69
C GLN A 81 3.76 -23.84 -5.91
N SER A 82 3.57 -24.78 -4.98
CA SER A 82 4.68 -25.44 -4.27
C SER A 82 5.58 -26.23 -5.22
N LYS A 83 5.00 -26.99 -6.16
CA LYS A 83 5.76 -27.70 -7.22
C LYS A 83 6.52 -26.73 -8.11
N ASN A 84 5.89 -25.63 -8.51
CA ASN A 84 6.53 -24.60 -9.34
C ASN A 84 7.67 -23.89 -8.60
N LEU A 85 7.49 -23.58 -7.32
CA LEU A 85 8.53 -23.02 -6.47
C LEU A 85 9.73 -23.96 -6.42
N GLY A 86 9.50 -25.26 -6.16
CA GLY A 86 10.57 -26.27 -6.17
C GLY A 86 11.31 -26.36 -7.50
N ARG A 87 10.63 -26.19 -8.65
CA ARG A 87 11.28 -26.12 -9.96
C ARG A 87 12.18 -24.90 -10.12
N ILE A 88 11.74 -23.74 -9.61
CA ILE A 88 12.50 -22.49 -9.70
C ILE A 88 13.71 -22.51 -8.76
N SER A 89 13.53 -22.99 -7.53
CA SER A 89 14.58 -23.06 -6.50
C SER A 89 15.46 -24.31 -6.60
N GLY A 90 15.13 -25.26 -7.49
CA GLY A 90 15.87 -26.50 -7.66
C GLY A 90 15.68 -27.49 -6.51
N GLY A 91 14.58 -27.40 -5.77
CA GLY A 91 14.28 -28.24 -4.61
C GLY A 91 13.72 -27.45 -3.43
N LEU A 92 13.17 -28.17 -2.45
CA LEU A 92 12.76 -27.67 -1.14
C LEU A 92 13.47 -28.52 -0.08
N THR A 93 13.83 -27.95 1.07
CA THR A 93 14.44 -28.65 2.20
C THR A 93 13.47 -28.82 3.36
N GLU A 94 13.73 -29.75 4.30
CA GLU A 94 12.84 -30.09 5.42
C GLU A 94 12.47 -28.88 6.30
N ASP A 95 13.39 -27.92 6.41
CA ASP A 95 13.26 -26.73 7.25
C ASP A 95 12.41 -25.62 6.59
N GLU A 96 12.08 -25.74 5.31
CA GLU A 96 11.37 -24.71 4.53
C GLU A 96 9.85 -24.79 4.66
N THR A 97 9.33 -25.35 5.76
CA THR A 97 7.86 -25.50 5.95
C THR A 97 7.09 -24.17 5.87
N TRP A 98 7.72 -23.05 6.23
CA TRP A 98 7.08 -21.73 6.22
C TRP A 98 6.59 -21.28 4.83
N ILE A 99 7.05 -21.92 3.74
CA ILE A 99 6.67 -21.59 2.36
C ILE A 99 5.16 -21.68 2.14
N TYR A 100 4.47 -22.63 2.79
CA TYR A 100 3.04 -22.85 2.57
C TYR A 100 2.20 -21.66 3.02
N ARG A 101 2.65 -20.93 4.06
CA ARG A 101 1.99 -19.69 4.51
C ARG A 101 2.02 -18.62 3.44
N ARG A 102 3.15 -18.51 2.75
CA ARG A 102 3.38 -17.46 1.75
C ARG A 102 2.84 -17.83 0.39
N ILE A 103 2.91 -19.10 0.01
CA ILE A 103 2.19 -19.65 -1.14
C ILE A 103 0.70 -19.41 -0.97
N PHE A 104 0.14 -19.65 0.22
CA PHE A 104 -1.26 -19.33 0.51
C PHE A 104 -1.57 -17.85 0.27
N ALA A 105 -0.72 -16.93 0.77
CA ALA A 105 -0.88 -15.50 0.57
C ALA A 105 -0.82 -15.08 -0.92
N ILE A 106 0.10 -15.67 -1.68
CA ILE A 106 0.22 -15.45 -3.14
C ILE A 106 -1.03 -15.97 -3.86
N SER A 107 -1.43 -17.22 -3.60
CA SER A 107 -2.63 -17.82 -4.18
C SER A 107 -3.90 -17.05 -3.83
N ALA A 108 -4.01 -16.53 -2.60
CA ALA A 108 -5.10 -15.65 -2.19
C ALA A 108 -5.14 -14.34 -2.99
N LYS A 109 -3.97 -13.72 -3.26
CA LYS A 109 -3.85 -12.55 -4.15
C LYS A 109 -4.19 -12.89 -5.61
N GLU A 110 -4.01 -14.14 -6.05
CA GLU A 110 -4.30 -14.60 -7.41
C GLU A 110 -5.80 -14.86 -7.68
N GLN A 111 -6.60 -15.30 -6.69
CA GLN A 111 -8.05 -15.54 -6.86
C GLN A 111 -8.87 -14.29 -7.28
N GLY A 112 -8.23 -13.12 -7.28
CA GLY A 112 -8.77 -11.89 -7.85
C GLY A 112 -8.68 -11.78 -9.38
N ARG A 113 -7.96 -12.66 -10.06
CA ARG A 113 -7.42 -12.44 -11.41
C ARG A 113 -8.00 -13.42 -12.41
N GLN A 114 -8.27 -12.91 -13.62
CA GLN A 114 -8.87 -13.72 -14.69
C GLN A 114 -7.82 -14.40 -15.60
N SER A 115 -6.62 -13.83 -15.82
CA SER A 115 -5.66 -14.40 -16.78
C SER A 115 -4.63 -15.34 -16.13
N LYS A 116 -4.72 -16.62 -16.51
CA LYS A 116 -3.74 -17.67 -16.15
C LYS A 116 -2.39 -17.49 -16.86
N ILE A 117 -2.35 -16.73 -17.96
CA ILE A 117 -1.13 -16.50 -18.75
C ILE A 117 -0.12 -15.65 -17.98
N GLN A 118 -0.57 -14.68 -17.18
CA GLN A 118 0.35 -13.87 -16.38
C GLN A 118 1.13 -14.72 -15.38
N SER A 119 0.49 -15.69 -14.71
CA SER A 119 1.19 -16.61 -13.80
C SER A 119 2.18 -17.51 -14.55
N GLN A 120 1.83 -18.03 -15.73
CA GLN A 120 2.77 -18.79 -16.57
C GLN A 120 3.98 -17.94 -17.02
N PHE A 121 3.72 -16.68 -17.35
CA PHE A 121 4.73 -15.73 -17.77
C PHE A 121 5.71 -15.38 -16.63
N ILE A 122 5.19 -15.17 -15.42
CA ILE A 122 5.99 -14.98 -14.20
C ILE A 122 6.88 -16.19 -13.95
N LEU A 123 6.33 -17.40 -14.05
CA LEU A 123 7.10 -18.62 -13.86
C LEU A 123 8.22 -18.76 -14.91
N ALA A 124 7.93 -18.48 -16.17
CA ALA A 124 8.94 -18.50 -17.24
C ALA A 124 10.03 -17.46 -17.01
N LEU A 125 9.68 -16.25 -16.57
CA LEU A 125 10.63 -15.18 -16.26
C LEU A 125 11.59 -15.58 -15.14
N LEU A 126 11.16 -16.42 -14.20
CA LEU A 126 11.98 -16.88 -13.07
C LEU A 126 12.67 -18.23 -13.31
N THR A 127 12.37 -18.92 -14.40
CA THR A 127 12.91 -20.26 -14.71
C THR A 127 13.97 -20.17 -15.80
N ASN A 128 15.15 -20.75 -15.55
CA ASN A 128 16.29 -20.75 -16.49
C ASN A 128 16.33 -22.02 -17.33
N THR A 129 15.28 -22.26 -18.12
CA THR A 129 15.23 -23.35 -19.12
C THR A 129 15.11 -22.77 -20.52
N GLU A 130 15.63 -23.50 -21.51
CA GLU A 130 15.57 -23.08 -22.92
C GLU A 130 14.12 -22.80 -23.38
N SER A 131 13.16 -23.56 -22.90
CA SER A 131 11.72 -23.37 -23.18
C SER A 131 11.18 -22.06 -22.58
N ALA A 132 11.57 -21.73 -21.36
CA ALA A 132 11.18 -20.49 -20.70
C ALA A 132 11.86 -19.29 -21.37
N ASP A 133 13.14 -19.41 -21.71
CA ASP A 133 13.89 -18.37 -22.42
C ASP A 133 13.30 -18.06 -23.79
N LYS A 134 12.91 -19.09 -24.55
CA LYS A 134 12.18 -18.93 -25.82
C LYS A 134 10.86 -18.15 -25.62
N LEU A 135 10.08 -18.49 -24.59
CA LEU A 135 8.82 -17.79 -24.28
C LEU A 135 9.06 -16.31 -23.94
N ILE A 136 10.06 -16.00 -23.11
CA ILE A 136 10.36 -14.63 -22.70
C ILE A 136 10.95 -13.81 -23.86
N ASN A 137 11.85 -14.39 -24.66
CA ASN A 137 12.45 -13.71 -25.81
C ASN A 137 11.40 -13.27 -26.85
N MET A 138 10.32 -14.04 -27.02
CA MET A 138 9.20 -13.67 -27.90
C MET A 138 8.43 -12.43 -27.43
N THR A 139 8.59 -12.01 -26.17
CA THR A 139 7.91 -10.83 -25.60
C THR A 139 8.75 -9.57 -25.60
N GLY A 140 10.04 -9.66 -25.93
CA GLY A 140 10.95 -8.51 -25.92
C GLY A 140 11.34 -8.01 -24.52
N ILE A 141 11.19 -8.85 -23.48
CA ILE A 141 11.66 -8.53 -22.13
C ILE A 141 13.14 -8.87 -21.98
N ASP A 142 13.89 -7.95 -21.38
CA ASP A 142 15.23 -8.24 -20.88
C ASP A 142 15.14 -9.01 -19.55
N LYS A 143 15.09 -10.35 -19.67
CA LYS A 143 14.95 -11.26 -18.52
C LYS A 143 15.98 -10.98 -17.43
N GLY A 144 17.24 -10.76 -17.81
CA GLY A 144 18.35 -10.54 -16.88
C GLY A 144 18.19 -9.27 -16.06
N LYS A 145 17.79 -8.16 -16.70
CA LYS A 145 17.53 -6.90 -16.01
C LYS A 145 16.36 -7.00 -15.02
N ILE A 146 15.26 -7.62 -15.45
CA ILE A 146 14.08 -7.77 -14.58
C ILE A 146 14.43 -8.63 -13.35
N GLN A 147 15.09 -9.77 -13.55
CA GLN A 147 15.51 -10.63 -12.43
C GLN A 147 16.46 -9.89 -11.47
N THR A 148 17.39 -9.10 -12.00
CA THR A 148 18.34 -8.31 -11.20
C THR A 148 17.61 -7.26 -10.35
N LEU A 149 16.68 -6.50 -10.96
CA LEU A 149 15.89 -5.49 -10.26
C LEU A 149 15.09 -6.10 -9.11
N ILE A 150 14.36 -7.19 -9.37
CA ILE A 150 13.50 -7.83 -8.37
C ILE A 150 14.33 -8.39 -7.22
N THR A 151 15.47 -9.00 -7.53
CA THR A 151 16.39 -9.52 -6.51
C THR A 151 16.89 -8.42 -5.59
N GLN A 152 17.22 -7.24 -6.12
CA GLN A 152 17.71 -6.11 -5.32
C GLN A 152 16.62 -5.41 -4.51
N ILE A 153 15.38 -5.34 -5.02
CA ILE A 153 14.22 -4.91 -4.22
C ILE A 153 14.05 -5.84 -3.01
N ASN A 154 14.21 -7.14 -3.22
CA ASN A 154 14.13 -8.14 -2.16
C ASN A 154 15.22 -8.02 -1.11
N SER A 155 16.44 -7.66 -1.51
CA SER A 155 17.53 -7.39 -0.56
C SER A 155 17.16 -6.27 0.42
N TYR A 156 16.46 -5.21 -0.03
CA TYR A 156 16.00 -4.16 0.88
C TYR A 156 14.99 -4.64 1.90
N ASN A 157 13.99 -5.45 1.52
CA ASN A 157 12.99 -5.95 2.45
C ASN A 157 13.64 -6.72 3.61
N ARG A 158 14.70 -7.48 3.32
CA ARG A 158 15.52 -8.17 4.35
C ARG A 158 16.27 -7.21 5.28
N TYR A 159 16.74 -6.05 4.78
CA TYR A 159 17.36 -5.02 5.61
C TYR A 159 16.32 -4.31 6.49
N GLN A 160 15.13 -4.01 5.96
CA GLN A 160 14.05 -3.38 6.71
C GLN A 160 13.58 -4.24 7.89
N GLU A 161 13.62 -5.57 7.76
CA GLU A 161 13.27 -6.50 8.84
C GLU A 161 14.33 -6.59 9.95
N ARG A 162 15.57 -6.16 9.69
CA ARG A 162 16.71 -6.27 10.63
C ARG A 162 17.10 -4.97 11.33
N ASP A 163 16.87 -3.82 10.69
CA ASP A 163 17.23 -2.50 11.21
C ASP A 163 15.98 -1.64 11.48
N ASN A 164 16.09 -0.66 12.40
CA ASN A 164 15.05 0.27 12.94
C ASN A 164 14.21 1.09 11.92
N PHE A 165 14.06 0.67 10.67
CA PHE A 165 13.32 1.31 9.59
C PHE A 165 11.86 0.83 9.53
N PHE A 166 11.22 0.76 10.69
CA PHE A 166 9.83 0.35 10.80
C PHE A 166 8.89 1.54 10.52
N SER A 167 7.88 1.29 9.68
CA SER A 167 6.73 2.20 9.63
C SER A 167 6.02 2.12 10.98
N THR A 168 5.82 3.27 11.60
CA THR A 168 5.23 3.44 12.93
C THR A 168 3.70 3.34 12.88
N VAL A 169 3.07 3.20 14.05
CA VAL A 169 1.60 3.30 14.19
C VAL A 169 1.10 4.65 13.62
N ASN A 170 1.76 5.76 13.98
CA ASN A 170 1.45 7.09 13.45
C ASN A 170 1.53 7.18 11.92
N SER A 171 2.55 6.59 11.30
CA SER A 171 2.67 6.56 9.83
C SER A 171 1.52 5.78 9.18
N SER A 172 1.03 4.76 9.90
CA SER A 172 -0.11 3.95 9.47
C SER A 172 -1.45 4.67 9.69
N ILE A 173 -1.56 5.56 10.69
CA ILE A 173 -2.76 6.38 10.92
C ILE A 173 -3.00 7.30 9.71
N ILE A 174 -1.95 7.98 9.23
CA ILE A 174 -2.04 8.81 8.02
C ILE A 174 -2.48 7.96 6.83
N SER A 175 -1.86 6.79 6.65
CA SER A 175 -2.19 5.88 5.55
C SER A 175 -3.65 5.41 5.60
N SER A 176 -4.14 5.07 6.80
CA SER A 176 -5.54 4.66 7.05
C SER A 176 -6.52 5.80 6.82
N ALA A 177 -6.24 7.00 7.33
CA ALA A 177 -7.07 8.18 7.11
C ALA A 177 -7.17 8.54 5.62
N ASN A 178 -6.05 8.46 4.90
CA ASN A 178 -6.02 8.66 3.44
C ASN A 178 -6.89 7.62 2.73
N LYS A 179 -6.83 6.34 3.16
CA LYS A 179 -7.70 5.30 2.61
C LYS A 179 -9.18 5.58 2.85
N VAL A 180 -9.58 5.96 4.06
CA VAL A 180 -10.97 6.33 4.40
C VAL A 180 -11.45 7.46 3.51
N GLN A 181 -10.69 8.56 3.45
CA GLN A 181 -11.08 9.73 2.67
C GLN A 181 -11.25 9.40 1.19
N ASN A 182 -10.30 8.67 0.59
CA ASN A 182 -10.34 8.40 -0.84
C ASN A 182 -11.44 7.42 -1.20
N GLU A 183 -11.49 6.29 -0.50
CA GLU A 183 -12.41 5.22 -0.81
C GLU A 183 -13.86 5.61 -0.50
N LEU A 184 -14.11 6.53 0.44
CA LEU A 184 -15.46 6.97 0.80
C LEU A 184 -15.84 8.34 0.22
N SER A 185 -14.96 8.96 -0.58
CA SER A 185 -15.16 10.32 -1.13
C SER A 185 -16.41 10.50 -1.99
N HIS A 186 -16.96 9.42 -2.54
CA HIS A 186 -18.14 9.42 -3.41
C HIS A 186 -19.46 9.24 -2.64
N ILE A 187 -19.39 9.01 -1.32
CA ILE A 187 -20.55 8.82 -0.45
C ILE A 187 -20.95 10.16 0.15
N GLN A 188 -22.20 10.55 -0.03
CA GLN A 188 -22.76 11.78 0.52
C GLN A 188 -23.46 11.50 1.86
N PHE A 189 -22.95 12.13 2.92
CA PHE A 189 -23.53 12.10 4.26
C PHE A 189 -24.28 13.40 4.62
N PHE A 190 -24.40 14.35 3.68
CA PHE A 190 -25.06 15.66 3.88
C PHE A 190 -24.60 16.36 5.18
N SER A 191 -25.54 16.74 6.06
CA SER A 191 -25.23 17.38 7.36
C SER A 191 -24.55 16.45 8.36
N GLU A 192 -24.62 15.12 8.17
CA GLU A 192 -24.05 14.12 9.08
C GLU A 192 -22.60 13.74 8.74
N LYS A 193 -21.93 14.47 7.85
CA LYS A 193 -20.57 14.12 7.40
C LYS A 193 -19.58 13.98 8.58
N GLU A 194 -19.60 14.90 9.53
CA GLU A 194 -18.70 14.83 10.70
C GLU A 194 -19.06 13.69 11.64
N SER A 195 -20.36 13.49 11.90
CA SER A 195 -20.89 12.36 12.67
C SER A 195 -20.46 11.02 12.05
N ALA A 196 -20.60 10.89 10.73
CA ALA A 196 -20.21 9.70 9.96
C ALA A 196 -18.72 9.41 10.08
N LEU A 197 -17.87 10.44 9.92
CA LEU A 197 -16.43 10.29 10.04
C LEU A 197 -16.03 9.86 11.46
N SER A 198 -16.63 10.46 12.50
CA SER A 198 -16.40 10.06 13.89
C SER A 198 -16.81 8.60 14.14
N LEU A 199 -17.96 8.18 13.62
CA LEU A 199 -18.43 6.81 13.74
C LEU A 199 -17.48 5.83 13.03
N ILE A 200 -17.08 6.14 11.80
CA ILE A 200 -16.16 5.32 10.99
C ILE A 200 -14.80 5.18 11.69
N HIS A 201 -14.22 6.28 12.19
CA HIS A 201 -12.93 6.23 12.86
C HIS A 201 -13.00 5.51 14.22
N GLY A 202 -14.08 5.66 14.97
CA GLY A 202 -14.35 4.87 16.18
C GLY A 202 -14.51 3.38 15.89
N ALA A 203 -15.23 3.02 14.81
CA ALA A 203 -15.36 1.63 14.39
C ALA A 203 -14.00 1.02 13.97
N ILE A 204 -13.13 1.79 13.32
CA ILE A 204 -11.77 1.35 12.97
C ILE A 204 -10.97 1.06 14.23
N SER A 205 -10.98 1.96 15.22
CA SER A 205 -10.16 1.79 16.43
C SER A 205 -10.62 0.60 17.27
N VAL A 206 -11.93 0.45 17.50
CA VAL A 206 -12.52 -0.69 18.24
C VAL A 206 -12.26 -2.02 17.53
N THR A 207 -12.40 -2.04 16.20
CA THR A 207 -12.11 -3.26 15.42
C THR A 207 -10.62 -3.58 15.47
N ALA A 208 -9.73 -2.59 15.36
CA ALA A 208 -8.28 -2.79 15.41
C ALA A 208 -7.83 -3.35 16.77
N GLU A 209 -8.41 -2.87 17.87
CA GLU A 209 -8.19 -3.40 19.22
C GLU A 209 -8.69 -4.84 19.34
N THR A 210 -9.91 -5.12 18.86
CA THR A 210 -10.50 -6.47 18.90
C THR A 210 -9.60 -7.48 18.17
N LEU A 211 -9.07 -7.10 17.01
CA LEU A 211 -8.12 -7.90 16.25
C LEU A 211 -6.78 -8.08 16.99
N TYR A 212 -6.28 -7.00 17.62
CA TYR A 212 -5.03 -7.02 18.39
C TYR A 212 -5.12 -7.97 19.60
N ARG A 213 -6.18 -7.87 20.41
CA ARG A 213 -6.38 -8.71 21.61
C ARG A 213 -6.51 -10.21 21.30
N ARG A 214 -6.91 -10.57 20.10
CA ARG A 214 -7.00 -11.99 19.66
C ARG A 214 -5.65 -12.60 19.33
N GLN A 215 -4.59 -11.80 19.27
CA GLN A 215 -3.26 -12.21 18.85
C GLN A 215 -2.18 -11.79 19.87
N SER A 216 -2.59 -11.44 21.11
CA SER A 216 -1.76 -10.73 22.10
C SER A 216 -0.69 -11.56 22.82
N ASP A 217 -0.50 -12.82 22.46
CA ASP A 217 0.60 -13.66 22.97
C ASP A 217 1.95 -13.28 22.34
N LEU A 218 2.31 -11.99 22.35
CA LEU A 218 3.54 -11.47 21.78
C LEU A 218 4.54 -11.07 22.87
N PRO A 219 5.78 -11.59 22.82
CA PRO A 219 6.76 -11.47 23.91
C PRO A 219 7.47 -10.11 24.01
N ASN A 220 7.43 -9.22 23.01
CA ASN A 220 8.14 -7.92 23.06
C ASN A 220 7.37 -6.72 22.45
N SER A 221 7.78 -5.52 22.84
CA SER A 221 7.14 -4.24 22.48
C SER A 221 7.19 -3.93 20.97
N GLU A 222 8.27 -4.28 20.28
CA GLU A 222 8.41 -4.08 18.84
C GLU A 222 7.38 -4.91 18.05
N GLN A 223 7.23 -6.18 18.41
CA GLN A 223 6.23 -7.07 17.81
C GLN A 223 4.81 -6.59 18.10
N LYS A 224 4.54 -6.09 19.31
CA LYS A 224 3.25 -5.45 19.65
C LYS A 224 2.97 -4.25 18.74
N GLN A 225 3.95 -3.38 18.50
CA GLN A 225 3.79 -2.23 17.60
C GLN A 225 3.53 -2.66 16.14
N MET A 226 4.24 -3.67 15.64
CA MET A 226 3.99 -4.22 14.30
C MET A 226 2.59 -4.82 14.17
N LEU A 227 2.14 -5.54 15.21
CA LEU A 227 0.79 -6.10 15.26
C LEU A 227 -0.26 -4.99 15.23
N ARG A 228 -0.13 -3.96 16.08
CA ARG A 228 -1.04 -2.80 16.11
C ARG A 228 -1.19 -2.15 14.74
N LYS A 229 -0.07 -1.85 14.09
CA LYS A 229 -0.05 -1.33 12.72
C LYS A 229 -0.84 -2.23 11.77
N SER A 230 -0.61 -3.54 11.83
CA SER A 230 -1.26 -4.47 10.92
C SER A 230 -2.76 -4.54 11.19
N CYS A 231 -3.18 -4.66 12.46
CA CYS A 231 -4.58 -4.70 12.87
C CYS A 231 -5.34 -3.45 12.43
N MET A 232 -4.73 -2.26 12.59
CA MET A 232 -5.33 -1.00 12.15
C MET A 232 -5.54 -0.96 10.62
N ASN A 233 -4.57 -1.42 9.83
CA ASN A 233 -4.72 -1.49 8.37
C ASN A 233 -5.85 -2.45 7.95
N HIS A 234 -6.00 -3.59 8.63
CA HIS A 234 -7.08 -4.54 8.37
C HIS A 234 -8.43 -4.00 8.80
N ALA A 235 -8.54 -3.45 10.01
CA ALA A 235 -9.73 -2.79 10.51
C ALA A 235 -10.20 -1.70 9.54
N THR A 236 -9.28 -0.82 9.11
CA THR A 236 -9.58 0.21 8.10
C THR A 236 -10.18 -0.40 6.82
N SER A 237 -9.62 -1.52 6.34
CA SER A 237 -10.10 -2.18 5.13
C SER A 237 -11.50 -2.78 5.31
N ILE A 238 -11.77 -3.39 6.47
CA ILE A 238 -13.07 -3.95 6.82
C ILE A 238 -14.12 -2.85 6.88
N ILE A 239 -13.86 -1.79 7.66
CA ILE A 239 -14.81 -0.69 7.84
C ILE A 239 -15.11 -0.01 6.50
N VAL A 240 -14.08 0.34 5.72
CA VAL A 240 -14.27 1.01 4.42
C VAL A 240 -15.15 0.17 3.48
N GLU A 241 -14.91 -1.14 3.38
CA GLU A 241 -15.71 -2.00 2.51
C GLU A 241 -17.15 -2.17 3.01
N CYS A 242 -17.35 -2.32 4.33
CA CYS A 242 -18.68 -2.34 4.92
C CYS A 242 -19.45 -1.05 4.60
N VAL A 243 -18.84 0.11 4.83
CA VAL A 243 -19.46 1.42 4.55
C VAL A 243 -19.82 1.55 3.07
N LYS A 244 -18.92 1.17 2.16
CA LYS A 244 -19.20 1.17 0.71
C LYS A 244 -20.41 0.33 0.35
N GLN A 245 -20.53 -0.87 0.92
CA GLN A 245 -21.66 -1.75 0.62
C GLN A 245 -22.97 -1.21 1.17
N ILE A 246 -22.95 -0.65 2.39
CA ILE A 246 -24.14 -0.04 2.97
C ILE A 246 -24.55 1.18 2.16
N ALA A 247 -23.60 2.03 1.79
CA ALA A 247 -23.87 3.22 0.98
C ALA A 247 -24.50 2.87 -0.38
N LYS A 248 -24.13 1.74 -1.01
CA LYS A 248 -24.76 1.27 -2.25
C LYS A 248 -26.28 1.03 -2.10
N SER A 249 -26.74 0.56 -0.94
CA SER A 249 -28.18 0.40 -0.66
C SER A 249 -28.93 1.74 -0.61
N TYR A 250 -28.21 2.86 -0.46
CA TYR A 250 -28.75 4.23 -0.42
C TYR A 250 -28.32 5.03 -1.66
N ASP A 251 -27.93 4.40 -2.77
CA ASP A 251 -27.40 5.07 -3.97
C ASP A 251 -26.25 6.05 -3.67
N ASN A 252 -25.43 5.71 -2.67
CA ASN A 252 -24.36 6.53 -2.11
C ASN A 252 -24.81 7.85 -1.45
N ASN A 253 -26.10 8.00 -1.13
CA ASN A 253 -26.68 9.18 -0.51
C ASN A 253 -27.35 8.84 0.83
N ILE A 254 -26.58 8.85 1.91
CA ILE A 254 -27.07 8.55 3.27
C ILE A 254 -27.61 9.85 3.86
N ARG A 255 -28.93 9.96 3.98
CA ARG A 255 -29.58 11.17 4.50
C ARG A 255 -29.54 11.19 6.03
N PRO A 256 -29.73 12.37 6.67
CA PRO A 256 -29.78 12.45 8.12
C PRO A 256 -30.84 11.54 8.78
N THR A 257 -31.96 11.29 8.09
CA THR A 257 -33.02 10.39 8.55
C THR A 257 -32.60 8.92 8.58
N ASP A 258 -31.59 8.56 7.79
CA ASP A 258 -31.16 7.17 7.60
C ASP A 258 -29.92 6.85 8.47
N PHE A 259 -29.40 7.85 9.20
CA PHE A 259 -28.11 7.77 9.87
C PHE A 259 -28.10 6.78 11.05
N ASP A 260 -29.17 6.72 11.84
CA ASP A 260 -29.31 5.76 12.93
C ASP A 260 -29.39 4.31 12.40
N GLU A 261 -30.11 4.10 11.30
CA GLU A 261 -30.19 2.80 10.62
C GLU A 261 -28.82 2.41 10.05
N PHE A 262 -28.13 3.37 9.43
CA PHE A 262 -26.77 3.19 8.89
C PHE A 262 -25.79 2.70 9.97
N ASP A 263 -25.80 3.30 11.18
CA ASP A 263 -24.96 2.88 12.31
C ASP A 263 -25.26 1.43 12.72
N GLU A 264 -26.54 1.08 12.89
CA GLU A 264 -26.94 -0.28 13.28
C GLU A 264 -26.54 -1.32 12.23
N ILE A 265 -26.72 -1.01 10.93
CA ILE A 265 -26.31 -1.90 9.84
C ILE A 265 -24.78 -2.03 9.81
N LEU A 266 -24.05 -0.95 10.03
CA LEU A 266 -22.59 -0.95 10.07
C LEU A 266 -22.07 -1.88 11.15
N ASP A 267 -22.56 -1.78 12.38
CA ASP A 267 -22.17 -2.65 13.49
C ASP A 267 -22.42 -4.14 13.17
N LYS A 268 -23.62 -4.45 12.65
CA LYS A 268 -23.99 -5.83 12.26
C LYS A 268 -23.06 -6.39 11.18
N LYS A 269 -22.78 -5.61 10.13
CA LYS A 269 -21.91 -6.03 9.02
C LYS A 269 -20.45 -6.18 9.45
N VAL A 270 -19.93 -5.26 10.27
CA VAL A 270 -18.56 -5.34 10.81
C VAL A 270 -18.41 -6.56 11.72
N SER A 271 -19.39 -6.81 12.59
CA SER A 271 -19.44 -7.99 13.45
C SER A 271 -19.54 -9.30 12.66
N PHE A 272 -20.31 -9.32 11.57
CA PHE A 272 -20.37 -10.46 10.66
C PHE A 272 -19.02 -10.71 9.98
N CYS A 273 -18.41 -9.68 9.37
CA CYS A 273 -17.10 -9.77 8.72
C CYS A 273 -16.04 -10.32 9.64
N THR A 274 -15.94 -9.73 10.82
CA THR A 274 -14.91 -10.06 11.79
C THR A 274 -15.03 -11.53 12.20
N ARG A 275 -16.25 -12.00 12.51
CA ARG A 275 -16.51 -13.42 12.81
C ARG A 275 -16.22 -14.35 11.64
N ALA A 276 -16.58 -13.96 10.42
CA ALA A 276 -16.31 -14.76 9.23
C ALA A 276 -14.80 -14.90 8.98
N ILE A 277 -14.05 -13.81 9.11
CA ILE A 277 -12.59 -13.82 9.02
C ILE A 277 -11.98 -14.72 10.10
N ASP A 278 -12.43 -14.61 11.35
CA ASP A 278 -11.89 -15.42 12.46
C ASP A 278 -12.11 -16.92 12.26
N LYS A 279 -13.34 -17.31 11.92
CA LYS A 279 -13.72 -18.71 11.69
C LYS A 279 -12.90 -19.28 10.54
N THR A 280 -12.86 -18.55 9.43
CA THR A 280 -12.10 -18.94 8.24
C THR A 280 -10.60 -19.06 8.54
N THR A 281 -10.07 -18.09 9.29
CA THR A 281 -8.66 -18.09 9.71
C THR A 281 -8.34 -19.31 10.55
N SER A 282 -9.16 -19.60 11.56
CA SER A 282 -8.98 -20.75 12.45
C SER A 282 -8.99 -22.08 11.68
N SER A 283 -9.92 -22.25 10.74
CA SER A 283 -9.98 -23.45 9.90
C SER A 283 -8.74 -23.60 9.01
N LEU A 284 -8.28 -22.52 8.40
CA LEU A 284 -7.15 -22.57 7.46
C LEU A 284 -5.78 -22.66 8.14
N VAL A 285 -5.66 -22.13 9.35
CA VAL A 285 -4.48 -22.35 10.20
C VAL A 285 -4.25 -23.85 10.37
N ASN A 286 -5.29 -24.64 10.65
CA ASN A 286 -5.15 -26.09 10.78
C ASN A 286 -4.74 -26.78 9.47
N VAL A 287 -5.29 -26.34 8.33
CA VAL A 287 -4.94 -26.88 7.01
C VAL A 287 -3.47 -26.61 6.68
N ILE A 288 -3.02 -25.36 6.79
CA ILE A 288 -1.63 -24.99 6.51
C ILE A 288 -0.69 -25.68 7.50
N TRP A 289 -1.07 -25.78 8.77
CA TRP A 289 -0.30 -26.54 9.76
C TRP A 289 -0.13 -28.02 9.37
N GLY A 290 -1.19 -28.65 8.85
CA GLY A 290 -1.15 -30.02 8.32
C GLY A 290 -0.19 -30.16 7.14
N LEU A 291 -0.19 -29.21 6.21
CA LEU A 291 0.76 -29.17 5.08
C LEU A 291 2.20 -29.02 5.57
N GLU A 292 2.45 -28.14 6.53
CA GLU A 292 3.77 -27.94 7.13
C GLU A 292 4.30 -29.20 7.82
N ASN A 293 3.45 -29.94 8.52
CA ASN A 293 3.85 -31.19 9.17
C ASN A 293 4.09 -32.33 8.16
N SER A 294 3.26 -32.40 7.11
CA SER A 294 3.42 -33.38 6.04
C SER A 294 4.72 -33.16 5.28
N HIS A 295 5.11 -31.91 5.07
CA HIS A 295 6.39 -31.55 4.45
C HIS A 295 7.59 -32.05 5.26
N LYS A 296 7.58 -31.89 6.58
CA LYS A 296 8.64 -32.42 7.47
C LYS A 296 8.77 -33.94 7.43
N ALA A 297 7.69 -34.63 7.10
CA ALA A 297 7.65 -36.09 7.05
C ALA A 297 8.06 -36.65 5.67
N SER A 298 8.38 -35.81 4.69
CA SER A 298 8.71 -36.25 3.33
C SER A 298 10.21 -36.53 3.17
N GLU A 299 10.57 -37.77 2.79
CA GLU A 299 11.97 -38.22 2.62
C GLU A 299 12.62 -37.80 1.28
N ILE A 300 11.88 -37.15 0.37
CA ILE A 300 12.36 -36.79 -0.98
C ILE A 300 12.56 -35.27 -1.06
N LEU A 301 13.65 -34.79 -0.47
CA LEU A 301 14.00 -33.36 -0.49
C LEU A 301 15.35 -33.18 -1.17
N GLN A 302 15.32 -32.60 -2.37
CA GLN A 302 16.50 -32.36 -3.19
C GLN A 302 17.15 -31.03 -2.79
N ALA A 303 18.48 -31.01 -2.68
CA ALA A 303 19.24 -29.78 -2.49
C ALA A 303 18.96 -28.80 -3.63
N SER A 304 18.80 -27.50 -3.31
CA SER A 304 18.58 -26.42 -4.28
C SER A 304 19.66 -26.41 -5.38
N LEU A 305 19.31 -26.85 -6.59
CA LEU A 305 20.23 -26.99 -7.72
C LEU A 305 20.36 -25.72 -8.60
N THR A 306 19.53 -24.69 -8.40
CA THR A 306 19.42 -23.55 -9.35
C THR A 306 20.08 -22.24 -8.90
N GLY A 307 20.89 -22.23 -7.84
CA GLY A 307 21.60 -21.03 -7.38
C GLY A 307 20.69 -19.92 -6.80
N THR A 308 19.37 -20.07 -6.84
CA THR A 308 18.39 -19.16 -6.22
C THR A 308 17.70 -19.86 -5.06
N ASN A 309 17.90 -19.38 -3.84
CA ASN A 309 17.22 -19.95 -2.67
C ASN A 309 15.69 -19.72 -2.71
N VAL A 310 14.94 -20.57 -2.00
CA VAL A 310 13.48 -20.59 -1.99
C VAL A 310 12.87 -19.26 -1.54
N SER A 311 13.47 -18.60 -0.54
CA SER A 311 13.04 -17.28 -0.08
C SER A 311 13.12 -16.21 -1.16
N THR A 312 14.21 -16.18 -1.93
CA THR A 312 14.37 -15.26 -3.05
C THR A 312 13.37 -15.58 -4.15
N ALA A 313 13.22 -16.86 -4.52
CA ALA A 313 12.27 -17.29 -5.55
C ALA A 313 10.83 -16.89 -5.19
N LEU A 314 10.41 -17.17 -3.95
CA LEU A 314 9.05 -16.86 -3.49
C LEU A 314 8.81 -15.35 -3.44
N ASN A 315 9.77 -14.56 -2.97
CA ASN A 315 9.67 -13.10 -3.01
C ASN A 315 9.54 -12.56 -4.44
N ASN A 316 10.32 -13.12 -5.37
CA ASN A 316 10.25 -12.72 -6.78
C ASN A 316 8.87 -12.98 -7.37
N ILE A 317 8.29 -14.16 -7.08
CA ILE A 317 6.91 -14.50 -7.48
C ILE A 317 5.94 -13.47 -6.91
N GLU A 318 6.02 -13.14 -5.62
CA GLU A 318 5.11 -12.19 -4.98
C GLU A 318 5.17 -10.80 -5.62
N ILE A 319 6.38 -10.24 -5.83
CA ILE A 319 6.57 -8.91 -6.42
C ILE A 319 5.99 -8.84 -7.83
N LEU A 320 6.31 -9.82 -8.68
CA LEU A 320 5.81 -9.89 -10.05
C LEU A 320 4.30 -10.08 -10.09
N THR A 321 3.78 -10.89 -9.17
CA THR A 321 2.35 -11.11 -8.99
C THR A 321 1.67 -9.76 -8.73
N GLU A 322 2.17 -8.88 -7.87
CA GLU A 322 1.52 -7.57 -7.62
C GLU A 322 1.33 -6.68 -8.87
N LEU A 323 2.24 -6.77 -9.85
CA LEU A 323 2.16 -6.00 -11.09
C LEU A 323 1.07 -6.52 -12.04
N ALA A 324 0.74 -7.80 -11.96
CA ALA A 324 -0.24 -8.41 -12.87
C ALA A 324 -1.62 -7.74 -12.72
N SER A 325 -2.25 -7.48 -13.86
CA SER A 325 -3.48 -6.70 -13.96
C SER A 325 -4.72 -7.58 -13.85
N VAL A 326 -5.65 -7.22 -12.96
CA VAL A 326 -7.06 -7.64 -13.13
C VAL A 326 -7.64 -6.80 -14.27
N SER A 327 -7.94 -7.46 -15.39
CA SER A 327 -8.80 -6.91 -16.46
C SER A 327 -10.25 -7.18 -16.07
N SER A 328 -11.12 -6.18 -16.21
CA SER A 328 -12.58 -6.33 -16.06
C SER A 328 -13.25 -6.80 -17.35
N ASN A 329 -12.52 -6.80 -18.48
CA ASN A 329 -13.02 -7.29 -19.74
C ASN A 329 -12.65 -8.76 -19.89
N GLU A 330 -13.65 -9.63 -19.73
CA GLU A 330 -13.56 -11.07 -19.98
C GLU A 330 -13.15 -11.42 -21.43
N ASN A 331 -13.16 -10.43 -22.33
CA ASN A 331 -12.86 -10.59 -23.77
C ASN A 331 -11.47 -10.10 -24.20
N GLY A 332 -10.62 -9.64 -23.27
CA GLY A 332 -9.26 -9.23 -23.63
C GLY A 332 -8.42 -10.44 -23.99
N SER A 333 -8.03 -10.59 -25.27
CA SER A 333 -7.21 -11.73 -25.70
C SER A 333 -5.95 -11.84 -24.83
N ASP A 334 -5.70 -13.05 -24.39
CA ASP A 334 -4.67 -13.44 -23.45
C ASP A 334 -3.25 -12.93 -23.86
N ASN A 335 -3.02 -12.86 -25.18
CA ASN A 335 -1.81 -12.27 -25.79
C ASN A 335 -1.66 -10.76 -25.57
N VAL A 336 -2.76 -9.99 -25.59
CA VAL A 336 -2.72 -8.53 -25.33
C VAL A 336 -2.35 -8.26 -23.88
N GLN A 337 -2.87 -9.07 -22.95
CA GLN A 337 -2.54 -8.93 -21.53
C GLN A 337 -1.07 -9.25 -21.25
N ALA A 338 -0.52 -10.29 -21.90
CA ALA A 338 0.89 -10.62 -21.82
C ALA A 338 1.79 -9.49 -22.37
N LYS A 339 1.43 -8.91 -23.53
CA LYS A 339 2.17 -7.78 -24.12
C LYS A 339 2.16 -6.53 -23.23
N ARG A 340 1.01 -6.17 -22.67
CA ARG A 340 0.90 -5.03 -21.73
C ARG A 340 1.72 -5.25 -20.46
N TYR A 341 1.70 -6.47 -19.93
CA TYR A 341 2.51 -6.83 -18.78
C TYR A 341 4.01 -6.77 -19.08
N ALA A 342 4.44 -7.23 -20.26
CA ALA A 342 5.82 -7.14 -20.71
C ALA A 342 6.30 -5.70 -20.87
N ALA A 343 5.49 -4.84 -21.51
CA ALA A 343 5.78 -3.42 -21.66
C ALA A 343 5.91 -2.73 -20.29
N LEU A 344 4.98 -3.00 -19.36
CA LEU A 344 5.03 -2.49 -17.98
C LEU A 344 6.34 -2.89 -17.27
N LEU A 345 6.77 -4.15 -17.38
CA LEU A 345 8.00 -4.62 -16.75
C LEU A 345 9.24 -3.91 -17.32
N ASN A 346 9.31 -3.79 -18.65
CA ASN A 346 10.42 -3.11 -19.33
C ASN A 346 10.50 -1.64 -18.94
N ASP A 347 9.37 -0.91 -18.98
CA ASP A 347 9.33 0.51 -18.63
C ASP A 347 9.69 0.74 -17.17
N LEU A 348 9.16 -0.10 -16.26
CA LEU A 348 9.45 -0.02 -14.83
C LEU A 348 10.92 -0.30 -14.55
N SER A 349 11.51 -1.30 -15.20
CA SER A 349 12.94 -1.60 -15.06
C SER A 349 13.81 -0.49 -15.61
N PHE A 350 13.50 -0.02 -16.81
CA PHE A 350 14.20 1.07 -17.46
C PHE A 350 14.20 2.32 -16.57
N ILE A 351 13.02 2.75 -16.10
CA ILE A 351 12.93 4.02 -15.37
C ILE A 351 13.53 3.95 -13.97
N VAL A 352 13.47 2.80 -13.29
CA VAL A 352 14.14 2.61 -11.99
C VAL A 352 15.67 2.71 -12.15
N GLU A 353 16.24 2.03 -13.15
CA GLU A 353 17.68 2.13 -13.43
C GLU A 353 18.07 3.57 -13.79
N TYR A 354 17.33 4.19 -14.70
CA TYR A 354 17.56 5.57 -15.11
C TYR A 354 17.47 6.55 -13.94
N SER A 355 16.47 6.43 -13.07
CA SER A 355 16.31 7.28 -11.88
C SER A 355 17.51 7.17 -10.94
N ILE A 356 18.04 5.96 -10.72
CA ILE A 356 19.19 5.74 -9.85
C ILE A 356 20.45 6.38 -10.40
N GLU A 357 20.75 6.13 -11.68
CA GLU A 357 21.92 6.72 -12.35
C GLU A 357 21.91 8.25 -12.21
N ASN A 358 20.75 8.87 -12.45
CA ASN A 358 20.62 10.32 -12.40
C ASN A 358 20.50 10.87 -10.96
N THR A 359 20.13 10.06 -9.96
CA THR A 359 20.06 10.52 -8.56
C THR A 359 21.42 10.96 -8.04
N SER A 360 22.50 10.40 -8.61
CA SER A 360 23.89 10.79 -8.30
C SER A 360 24.15 12.29 -8.45
N PHE A 361 23.39 13.01 -9.28
CA PHE A 361 23.46 14.47 -9.43
C PHE A 361 22.96 15.26 -8.20
N VAL A 362 22.27 14.60 -7.27
CA VAL A 362 21.71 15.22 -6.05
C VAL A 362 22.31 14.59 -4.80
N THR A 363 22.48 13.27 -4.79
CA THR A 363 23.07 12.55 -3.66
C THR A 363 23.73 11.26 -4.12
N SER A 364 24.87 10.91 -3.52
CA SER A 364 25.59 9.68 -3.87
C SER A 364 24.89 8.42 -3.35
N ILE A 365 24.92 7.32 -4.10
CA ILE A 365 24.31 6.03 -3.76
C ILE A 365 25.40 4.94 -3.83
N ASP A 366 26.33 4.99 -2.90
CA ASP A 366 27.60 4.23 -3.04
C ASP A 366 27.60 2.88 -2.32
N ARG A 367 26.63 2.64 -1.41
CA ARG A 367 26.53 1.41 -0.63
C ARG A 367 25.43 0.50 -1.18
N GLU A 368 25.65 -0.82 -1.15
CA GLU A 368 24.67 -1.82 -1.60
C GLU A 368 23.30 -1.65 -0.92
N GLN A 369 23.27 -1.39 0.39
CA GLN A 369 22.04 -1.10 1.14
C GLN A 369 21.31 0.17 0.63
N ALA A 370 22.07 1.22 0.30
CA ALA A 370 21.51 2.46 -0.23
C ALA A 370 20.97 2.26 -1.66
N MET A 371 21.63 1.42 -2.46
CA MET A 371 21.19 1.02 -3.79
C MET A 371 19.88 0.21 -3.72
N ALA A 372 19.81 -0.77 -2.81
CA ALA A 372 18.61 -1.56 -2.58
C ALA A 372 17.44 -0.68 -2.09
N PHE A 373 17.69 0.26 -1.19
CA PHE A 373 16.72 1.27 -0.76
C PHE A 373 16.21 2.11 -1.94
N ALA A 374 17.11 2.65 -2.75
CA ALA A 374 16.72 3.48 -3.89
C ALA A 374 15.91 2.70 -4.93
N LYS A 375 16.32 1.48 -5.28
CA LYS A 375 15.55 0.60 -6.17
C LYS A 375 14.15 0.34 -5.64
N HIS A 376 14.02 0.04 -4.34
CA HIS A 376 12.73 -0.17 -3.72
C HIS A 376 11.86 1.09 -3.72
N SER A 377 12.41 2.25 -3.34
CA SER A 377 11.70 3.53 -3.33
C SER A 377 11.17 3.91 -4.71
N TYR A 378 12.01 3.85 -5.74
CA TYR A 378 11.59 4.12 -7.11
C TYR A 378 10.56 3.11 -7.62
N TYR A 379 10.81 1.81 -7.42
CA TYR A 379 9.87 0.76 -7.82
C TYR A 379 8.47 0.97 -7.22
N ASN A 380 8.39 1.24 -5.92
CA ASN A 380 7.09 1.43 -5.25
C ASN A 380 6.36 2.69 -5.70
N ALA A 381 7.07 3.79 -5.93
CA ALA A 381 6.47 5.01 -6.42
C ALA A 381 5.93 4.84 -7.86
N PHE A 382 6.66 4.10 -8.71
CA PHE A 382 6.37 3.99 -10.14
C PHE A 382 5.39 2.88 -10.51
N LYS A 383 5.35 1.76 -9.77
CA LYS A 383 4.59 0.57 -10.15
C LYS A 383 3.11 0.85 -10.43
N ASN A 384 2.45 1.62 -9.56
CA ASN A 384 1.02 1.90 -9.67
C ASN A 384 0.67 2.95 -10.74
N PRO A 385 1.38 4.10 -10.85
CA PRO A 385 1.23 5.01 -11.99
C PRO A 385 1.40 4.32 -13.33
N LEU A 386 2.51 3.57 -13.52
CA LEU A 386 2.79 2.92 -14.80
C LEU A 386 1.76 1.82 -15.10
N LYS A 387 1.39 1.02 -14.10
CA LYS A 387 0.31 0.03 -14.24
C LYS A 387 -1.01 0.68 -14.67
N TYR A 388 -1.30 1.88 -14.18
CA TYR A 388 -2.49 2.63 -14.58
C TYR A 388 -2.39 3.17 -16.01
N LEU A 389 -1.26 3.79 -16.38
CA LEU A 389 -1.03 4.34 -17.73
C LEU A 389 -1.12 3.26 -18.82
N HIS A 390 -0.52 2.10 -18.58
CA HIS A 390 -0.59 0.92 -19.46
C HIS A 390 -2.01 0.32 -19.56
N LYS A 391 -2.89 0.58 -18.58
CA LYS A 391 -4.30 0.19 -18.63
C LYS A 391 -5.16 1.19 -19.40
N SER A 392 -4.78 2.46 -19.43
CA SER A 392 -5.56 3.53 -20.04
C SER A 392 -5.25 3.78 -21.53
N ASP A 393 -4.52 2.87 -22.19
CA ASP A 393 -4.07 3.01 -23.59
C ASP A 393 -3.36 4.35 -23.89
N ALA A 394 -2.72 4.94 -22.88
CA ALA A 394 -1.92 6.15 -23.05
C ALA A 394 -0.61 5.82 -23.78
N ASP A 395 -0.23 6.64 -24.76
CA ASP A 395 1.08 6.49 -25.41
C ASP A 395 2.19 6.87 -24.42
N LEU A 396 2.88 5.87 -23.90
CA LEU A 396 3.95 6.03 -22.91
C LEU A 396 5.31 5.95 -23.61
N SER A 397 5.85 7.10 -23.99
CA SER A 397 7.20 7.15 -24.56
C SER A 397 8.27 7.15 -23.46
N ILE A 398 9.38 6.42 -23.70
CA ILE A 398 10.59 6.48 -22.87
C ILE A 398 11.10 7.92 -22.71
N LYS A 399 10.92 8.77 -23.73
CA LYS A 399 11.30 10.20 -23.68
C LYS A 399 10.55 10.93 -22.57
N HIS A 400 9.25 10.69 -22.44
CA HIS A 400 8.44 11.30 -21.37
C HIS A 400 8.89 10.81 -19.99
N LEU A 401 9.11 9.51 -19.82
CA LEU A 401 9.61 8.94 -18.55
C LEU A 401 10.92 9.61 -18.11
N LYS A 402 11.88 9.74 -19.03
CA LYS A 402 13.16 10.43 -18.79
C LYS A 402 12.96 11.89 -18.41
N MET A 403 12.09 12.59 -19.14
CA MET A 403 11.79 14.00 -18.90
C MET A 403 11.23 14.22 -17.50
N CYS A 404 10.22 13.45 -17.08
CA CYS A 404 9.65 13.53 -15.73
C CYS A 404 10.70 13.34 -14.64
N ASN A 405 11.54 12.31 -14.78
CA ASN A 405 12.61 12.04 -13.83
C ASN A 405 13.66 13.15 -13.78
N ASN A 406 14.09 13.65 -14.94
CA ASN A 406 15.09 14.73 -15.01
C ASN A 406 14.56 16.01 -14.36
N ILE A 407 13.31 16.38 -14.62
CA ILE A 407 12.71 17.56 -13.99
C ILE A 407 12.66 17.41 -12.47
N ALA A 408 12.25 16.25 -11.94
CA ALA A 408 12.23 16.00 -10.51
C ALA A 408 13.62 16.13 -9.87
N ILE A 409 14.65 15.60 -10.55
CA ILE A 409 16.05 15.68 -10.12
C ILE A 409 16.56 17.13 -10.15
N TYR A 410 16.27 17.88 -11.21
CA TYR A 410 16.73 19.25 -11.38
C TYR A 410 16.10 20.20 -10.35
N LEU A 411 14.81 20.02 -10.05
CA LEU A 411 14.13 20.78 -9.00
C LEU A 411 14.75 20.53 -7.62
N LEU A 412 15.13 19.29 -7.33
CA LEU A 412 15.71 18.88 -6.04
C LEU A 412 17.21 19.13 -5.92
N SER A 413 17.93 19.28 -7.04
CA SER A 413 19.33 19.66 -7.09
C SER A 413 19.53 21.14 -6.79
N GLU A 414 20.73 21.52 -6.34
CA GLU A 414 21.13 22.91 -6.10
C GLU A 414 22.11 23.44 -7.15
N GLN A 415 22.47 22.62 -8.16
CA GLN A 415 23.40 23.02 -9.22
C GLN A 415 22.80 24.10 -10.12
N SER A 416 23.62 25.10 -10.45
CA SER A 416 23.20 26.29 -11.21
C SER A 416 22.86 25.98 -12.67
N GLU A 417 23.54 25.00 -13.25
CA GLU A 417 23.40 24.53 -14.63
C GLU A 417 22.00 23.94 -14.85
N PHE A 418 21.47 23.22 -13.86
CA PHE A 418 20.11 22.70 -13.92
C PHE A 418 19.05 23.79 -13.83
N ASN A 419 19.31 24.90 -13.13
CA ASN A 419 18.44 26.06 -13.17
C ASN A 419 18.39 26.65 -14.58
N ASN A 420 19.53 26.78 -15.24
CA ASN A 420 19.59 27.29 -16.60
C ASN A 420 18.82 26.37 -17.57
N VAL A 421 18.98 25.05 -17.43
CA VAL A 421 18.21 24.08 -18.23
C VAL A 421 16.71 24.21 -17.96
N MET A 422 16.29 24.30 -16.70
CA MET A 422 14.88 24.48 -16.34
C MET A 422 14.32 25.80 -16.88
N ASN A 423 15.04 26.91 -16.72
CA ASN A 423 14.64 28.22 -17.21
C ASN A 423 14.51 28.24 -18.74
N ASN A 424 15.46 27.63 -19.45
CA ASN A 424 15.42 27.51 -20.91
C ASN A 424 14.24 26.64 -21.40
N ASN A 425 13.73 25.75 -20.55
CA ASN A 425 12.53 24.95 -20.82
C ASN A 425 11.24 25.62 -20.30
N GLY A 426 11.32 26.88 -19.87
CA GLY A 426 10.17 27.71 -19.53
C GLY A 426 9.80 27.75 -18.04
N LEU A 427 10.62 27.20 -17.15
CA LEU A 427 10.38 27.31 -15.70
C LEU A 427 10.81 28.69 -15.20
N MET A 428 9.99 29.35 -14.38
CA MET A 428 10.34 30.64 -13.79
C MET A 428 11.27 30.46 -12.57
N PRO A 429 12.32 31.29 -12.41
CA PRO A 429 13.23 31.22 -11.26
C PRO A 429 12.52 31.30 -9.91
N GLU A 430 11.44 32.08 -9.82
CA GLU A 430 10.64 32.28 -8.61
C GLU A 430 9.97 30.98 -8.16
N ASP A 431 9.45 30.20 -9.11
CA ASP A 431 8.80 28.91 -8.84
C ASP A 431 9.81 27.86 -8.35
N ILE A 432 11.03 27.86 -8.91
CA ILE A 432 12.13 27.00 -8.46
C ILE A 432 12.52 27.37 -7.02
N GLN A 433 12.59 28.68 -6.70
CA GLN A 433 12.89 29.14 -5.35
C GLN A 433 11.77 28.79 -4.36
N ALA A 434 10.50 28.94 -4.76
CA ALA A 434 9.34 28.56 -3.95
C ALA A 434 9.40 27.06 -3.59
N PHE A 435 9.60 26.19 -4.58
CA PHE A 435 9.78 24.76 -4.37
C PHE A 435 10.90 24.46 -3.35
N ARG A 436 12.07 25.08 -3.52
CA ARG A 436 13.23 24.83 -2.66
C ARG A 436 13.02 25.33 -1.22
N ARG A 437 12.25 26.41 -1.03
CA ARG A 437 11.83 26.88 0.31
C ARG A 437 10.93 25.83 0.97
N SER A 438 9.92 25.33 0.26
CA SER A 438 9.02 24.27 0.75
C SER A 438 9.79 22.98 1.09
N LYS A 439 10.72 22.56 0.22
CA LYS A 439 11.66 21.45 0.50
C LYS A 439 12.44 21.72 1.80
N THR A 440 13.02 22.90 1.95
CA THR A 440 13.89 23.21 3.10
C THR A 440 13.16 23.13 4.44
N ILE A 441 11.88 23.53 4.50
CA ILE A 441 11.05 23.39 5.71
C ILE A 441 10.91 21.91 6.11
N ALA A 442 10.63 21.04 5.15
CA ALA A 442 10.46 19.61 5.36
C ALA A 442 11.73 18.93 5.89
N PHE A 443 12.85 19.29 5.28
CA PHE A 443 14.15 18.68 5.53
C PHE A 443 14.80 19.20 6.83
N LYS A 444 14.74 20.51 7.11
CA LYS A 444 15.29 21.10 8.35
C LYS A 444 14.64 20.56 9.62
N ALA A 445 13.40 20.10 9.53
CA ALA A 445 12.70 19.51 10.65
C ALA A 445 13.25 18.12 11.06
N SER A 446 14.09 17.47 10.23
CA SER A 446 14.31 16.01 10.34
C SER A 446 15.71 15.48 9.99
N ALA A 447 16.60 16.24 9.37
CA ALA A 447 17.88 15.74 8.86
C ALA A 447 19.07 16.12 9.74
N ASN A 448 19.48 15.21 10.64
CA ASN A 448 20.69 15.40 11.47
C ASN A 448 21.95 14.74 10.87
N ASN A 449 21.84 13.98 9.77
CA ASN A 449 22.99 13.34 9.11
C ASN A 449 22.76 13.03 7.59
N PRO A 450 23.82 12.69 6.82
CA PRO A 450 23.74 12.42 5.38
C PRO A 450 22.90 11.19 4.99
N LEU A 451 22.79 10.19 5.86
CA LEU A 451 21.98 9.00 5.62
C LEU A 451 20.49 9.32 5.75
N SER A 452 20.12 10.16 6.71
CA SER A 452 18.80 10.76 6.83
C SER A 452 18.49 11.59 5.58
N ALA A 453 19.41 12.43 5.09
CA ALA A 453 19.19 13.24 3.89
C ALA A 453 18.79 12.40 2.67
N ARG A 454 19.46 11.26 2.42
CA ARG A 454 19.09 10.32 1.34
C ARG A 454 17.67 9.76 1.50
N GLN A 455 17.26 9.48 2.73
CA GLN A 455 15.93 8.96 3.04
C GLN A 455 14.80 9.98 2.83
N PHE A 456 15.13 11.25 2.64
CA PHE A 456 14.19 12.27 2.19
C PHE A 456 14.32 12.55 0.69
N ILE A 457 15.55 12.66 0.16
CA ILE A 457 15.81 12.98 -1.26
C ILE A 457 15.23 11.91 -2.18
N VAL A 458 15.59 10.65 -1.98
CA VAL A 458 15.21 9.57 -2.90
C VAL A 458 13.69 9.40 -2.98
N PRO A 459 12.95 9.31 -1.86
CA PRO A 459 11.48 9.30 -1.93
C PRO A 459 10.89 10.56 -2.55
N SER A 460 11.48 11.74 -2.34
CA SER A 460 11.00 12.99 -2.95
C SER A 460 11.15 12.99 -4.47
N ILE A 461 12.28 12.51 -5.00
CA ILE A 461 12.47 12.34 -6.45
C ILE A 461 11.46 11.32 -6.98
N ALA A 462 11.31 10.18 -6.29
CA ALA A 462 10.43 9.10 -6.71
C ALA A 462 8.97 9.54 -6.77
N GLU A 463 8.45 10.18 -5.71
CA GLU A 463 7.05 10.60 -5.66
C GLU A 463 6.75 11.81 -6.55
N LEU A 464 7.69 12.75 -6.71
CA LEU A 464 7.52 13.83 -7.68
C LEU A 464 7.50 13.29 -9.11
N THR A 465 8.41 12.38 -9.44
CA THR A 465 8.43 11.72 -10.76
C THR A 465 7.13 10.96 -11.00
N SER A 466 6.60 10.27 -9.97
CA SER A 466 5.33 9.54 -10.06
C SER A 466 4.13 10.47 -10.31
N VAL A 467 4.11 11.66 -9.70
CA VAL A 467 3.12 12.71 -9.97
C VAL A 467 3.20 13.20 -11.41
N LEU A 468 4.42 13.42 -11.92
CA LEU A 468 4.62 13.92 -13.27
C LEU A 468 4.19 12.92 -14.35
N PHE A 469 4.29 11.60 -14.11
CA PHE A 469 3.76 10.59 -15.04
C PHE A 469 2.25 10.75 -15.29
N GLU A 470 1.47 11.17 -14.29
CA GLU A 470 0.02 11.36 -14.45
C GLU A 470 -0.33 12.53 -15.37
N THR A 471 0.62 13.44 -15.62
CA THR A 471 0.44 14.53 -16.58
C THR A 471 0.40 14.03 -18.03
N GLN A 472 0.94 12.84 -18.32
CA GLN A 472 0.96 12.26 -19.68
C GLN A 472 -0.43 11.98 -20.27
N ARG A 473 -1.45 11.73 -19.44
CA ARG A 473 -2.84 11.56 -19.92
C ARG A 473 -3.37 12.82 -20.60
N PHE A 474 -2.69 13.94 -20.39
CA PHE A 474 -3.06 15.26 -20.86
C PHE A 474 -1.93 15.88 -21.65
N ASN A 475 -1.96 15.70 -22.96
CA ASN A 475 -1.23 16.58 -23.86
C ASN A 475 -2.13 17.78 -24.20
N TRP A 476 -2.51 18.57 -23.19
CA TRP A 476 -3.26 19.83 -23.33
C TRP A 476 -2.54 20.88 -24.24
N GLY A 477 -1.42 20.52 -24.86
CA GLY A 477 -0.39 21.46 -25.33
C GLY A 477 0.39 22.10 -24.19
N ILE A 478 0.12 21.70 -22.94
CA ILE A 478 0.80 22.22 -21.76
C ILE A 478 2.10 21.43 -21.60
N ASN A 479 3.22 22.12 -21.78
CA ASN A 479 4.54 21.53 -21.56
C ASN A 479 4.66 21.12 -20.07
N THR A 480 4.95 19.84 -19.82
CA THR A 480 5.18 19.27 -18.48
C THR A 480 6.19 20.07 -17.66
N ALA A 481 7.14 20.73 -18.34
CA ALA A 481 8.10 21.65 -17.73
C ALA A 481 7.40 22.79 -16.94
N TYR A 482 6.34 23.41 -17.48
CA TYR A 482 5.61 24.49 -16.80
C TYR A 482 4.82 24.01 -15.57
N LEU A 483 4.35 22.76 -15.59
CA LEU A 483 3.55 22.20 -14.50
C LEU A 483 4.41 21.77 -13.30
N ALA A 484 5.62 21.30 -13.58
CA ALA A 484 6.39 20.55 -12.61
C ALA A 484 6.80 21.33 -11.34
N PRO A 485 7.21 22.61 -11.38
CA PRO A 485 7.51 23.37 -10.17
C PRO A 485 6.30 23.58 -9.28
N LYS A 486 5.13 23.82 -9.90
CA LYS A 486 3.87 24.05 -9.17
C LYS A 486 3.37 22.77 -8.53
N LEU A 487 3.32 21.68 -9.30
CA LEU A 487 2.99 20.35 -8.76
C LEU A 487 4.00 19.91 -7.69
N GLY A 488 5.29 20.20 -7.89
CA GLY A 488 6.33 19.96 -6.91
C GLY A 488 6.14 20.76 -5.63
N SER A 489 5.83 22.05 -5.73
CA SER A 489 5.59 22.93 -4.58
C SER A 489 4.36 22.49 -3.82
N MET A 490 3.25 22.24 -4.52
CA MET A 490 2.02 21.67 -3.96
C MET A 490 2.29 20.39 -3.19
N LEU A 491 3.05 19.45 -3.78
CA LEU A 491 3.38 18.18 -3.15
C LEU A 491 4.19 18.39 -1.87
N MET A 492 5.21 19.26 -1.90
CA MET A 492 6.05 19.53 -0.73
C MET A 492 5.29 20.28 0.37
N ASP A 493 4.45 21.25 0.02
CA ASP A 493 3.62 22.00 0.97
C ASP A 493 2.60 21.11 1.66
N ALA A 494 1.90 20.26 0.90
CA ALA A 494 0.99 19.26 1.44
C ALA A 494 1.72 18.25 2.35
N THR A 495 2.89 17.78 1.92
CA THR A 495 3.73 16.89 2.71
C THR A 495 4.11 17.54 4.05
N ASN A 496 4.53 18.81 4.02
CA ASN A 496 4.87 19.59 5.21
C ASN A 496 3.68 19.71 6.17
N LYS A 497 2.51 20.07 5.64
CA LYS A 497 1.29 20.23 6.43
C LYS A 497 0.91 18.94 7.15
N LEU A 498 0.90 17.82 6.42
CA LEU A 498 0.61 16.50 6.97
C LEU A 498 1.66 16.05 7.99
N TYR A 499 2.94 16.25 7.66
CA TYR A 499 4.05 15.87 8.53
C TYR A 499 4.02 16.64 9.84
N LEU A 500 3.99 17.98 9.79
CA LEU A 500 4.01 18.84 10.98
C LEU A 500 2.81 18.58 11.89
N THR A 501 1.62 18.40 11.30
CA THR A 501 0.41 18.10 12.07
C THR A 501 0.50 16.80 12.85
N ASN A 502 1.18 15.79 12.30
CA ASN A 502 1.23 14.47 12.91
C ASN A 502 2.53 14.21 13.71
N LYS A 503 3.48 15.16 13.70
CA LYS A 503 4.79 15.04 14.36
C LYS A 503 4.73 15.18 15.89
N GLU A 504 3.69 15.81 16.45
CA GLU A 504 3.62 16.25 17.86
C GLU A 504 3.57 15.15 18.95
N SER A 505 3.95 13.90 18.67
CA SER A 505 4.06 12.84 19.69
C SER A 505 5.46 12.26 19.75
N THR A 506 6.06 12.33 20.94
CA THR A 506 7.45 12.07 21.38
C THR A 506 8.11 10.73 20.98
N THR A 507 7.46 9.88 20.21
CA THR A 507 7.88 8.50 19.91
C THR A 507 8.01 8.17 18.42
N CYS A 508 7.84 9.13 17.51
CA CYS A 508 7.78 8.83 16.08
C CYS A 508 9.11 9.01 15.33
N SER A 509 9.48 8.03 14.48
CA SER A 509 10.60 8.20 13.55
C SER A 509 10.28 9.29 12.51
N SER A 510 11.09 10.36 12.51
CA SER A 510 10.91 11.54 11.65
C SER A 510 10.89 11.18 10.16
N THR A 511 11.73 10.21 9.76
CA THR A 511 11.83 9.73 8.38
C THR A 511 10.59 8.95 7.94
N SER A 512 10.08 8.01 8.76
CA SER A 512 8.91 7.20 8.36
C SER A 512 7.66 8.06 8.24
N MET A 513 7.49 9.05 9.12
CA MET A 513 6.36 9.99 9.05
C MET A 513 6.40 10.86 7.83
N PHE A 514 7.57 11.41 7.49
CA PHE A 514 7.72 12.19 6.28
C PHE A 514 7.39 11.37 5.04
N ARG A 515 7.92 10.14 4.95
CA ARG A 515 7.64 9.25 3.82
C ARG A 515 6.16 8.97 3.67
N SER A 516 5.46 8.60 4.75
CA SER A 516 4.02 8.35 4.68
C SER A 516 3.21 9.62 4.38
N SER A 517 3.66 10.79 4.84
CA SER A 517 3.05 12.08 4.49
C SER A 517 3.22 12.39 3.01
N LEU A 518 4.43 12.17 2.46
CA LEU A 518 4.75 12.37 1.06
C LEU A 518 3.99 11.39 0.15
N GLU A 519 3.98 10.10 0.50
CA GLU A 519 3.24 9.07 -0.22
C GLU A 519 1.73 9.38 -0.24
N SER A 520 1.17 9.86 0.88
CA SER A 520 -0.24 10.24 0.96
C SER A 520 -0.55 11.51 0.17
N ALA A 521 0.30 12.54 0.26
CA ALA A 521 0.17 13.77 -0.51
C ALA A 521 0.27 13.51 -2.02
N SER A 522 1.24 12.68 -2.45
CA SER A 522 1.41 12.23 -3.83
C SER A 522 0.19 11.44 -4.31
N TYR A 523 -0.31 10.50 -3.51
CA TYR A 523 -1.50 9.73 -3.85
C TYR A 523 -2.73 10.62 -4.06
N LEU A 524 -3.00 11.55 -3.13
CA LEU A 524 -4.11 12.48 -3.25
C LEU A 524 -4.01 13.32 -4.52
N LEU A 525 -2.81 13.86 -4.80
CA LEU A 525 -2.56 14.68 -5.98
C LEU A 525 -2.83 13.86 -7.25
N ARG A 526 -2.23 12.66 -7.36
CA ARG A 526 -2.42 11.77 -8.52
C ARG A 526 -3.86 11.33 -8.67
N SER A 527 -4.53 10.97 -7.58
CA SER A 527 -5.94 10.53 -7.61
C SER A 527 -6.86 11.67 -8.05
N LEU A 528 -6.73 12.84 -7.45
CA LEU A 528 -7.51 14.02 -7.84
C LEU A 528 -7.24 14.39 -9.29
N TRP A 529 -5.97 14.38 -9.70
CA TRP A 529 -5.56 14.65 -11.07
C TRP A 529 -6.28 13.67 -11.99
N ARG A 530 -6.17 12.36 -11.75
CA ARG A 530 -6.87 11.32 -12.53
C ARG A 530 -8.38 11.53 -12.63
N THR A 531 -9.05 11.87 -11.53
CA THR A 531 -10.50 12.13 -11.54
C THR A 531 -10.83 13.32 -12.43
N LYS A 532 -10.19 14.46 -12.21
CA LYS A 532 -10.39 15.66 -13.05
C LYS A 532 -10.05 15.43 -14.51
N SER A 533 -8.99 14.67 -14.73
CA SER A 533 -8.52 14.27 -16.05
C SER A 533 -9.62 13.46 -16.77
N THR A 534 -10.33 12.58 -16.08
CA THR A 534 -11.36 11.73 -16.67
C THR A 534 -12.66 12.51 -16.93
N GLU A 535 -13.13 13.27 -15.93
CA GLU A 535 -14.30 14.15 -16.06
C GLU A 535 -14.14 15.16 -17.22
N THR A 536 -12.94 15.71 -17.38
CA THR A 536 -12.64 16.68 -18.44
C THR A 536 -12.58 16.02 -19.82
N LEU A 537 -12.02 14.81 -19.94
CA LEU A 537 -12.01 14.08 -21.22
C LEU A 537 -13.44 13.77 -21.69
N GLU A 538 -14.29 13.30 -20.79
CA GLU A 538 -15.69 12.95 -21.06
C GLU A 538 -16.54 14.17 -21.46
N SER A 539 -16.24 15.35 -20.89
CA SER A 539 -16.93 16.60 -21.20
C SER A 539 -16.31 17.41 -22.34
N SER A 540 -15.13 17.01 -22.83
CA SER A 540 -14.47 17.70 -23.92
C SER A 540 -15.00 17.32 -25.30
N ASN A 541 -15.61 18.29 -26.00
CA ASN A 541 -15.51 18.30 -27.46
C ASN A 541 -14.02 18.26 -27.81
N ARG A 542 -13.63 17.46 -28.82
CA ARG A 542 -12.27 17.16 -29.33
C ARG A 542 -11.26 18.34 -29.46
N SER A 543 -11.65 19.56 -29.14
CA SER A 543 -10.87 20.82 -29.15
C SER A 543 -9.59 20.82 -28.30
N TYR A 544 -9.48 19.98 -27.26
CA TYR A 544 -8.27 19.93 -26.42
C TYR A 544 -7.16 19.00 -26.94
N ALA A 545 -7.44 18.18 -27.95
CA ALA A 545 -6.48 17.21 -28.48
C ALA A 545 -5.39 17.84 -29.38
N MET A 546 -5.46 19.15 -29.67
CA MET A 546 -4.59 19.83 -30.66
C MET A 546 -3.85 21.05 -30.09
N GLY A 547 -3.53 21.08 -28.79
CA GLY A 547 -2.52 21.98 -28.24
C GLY A 547 -2.82 23.49 -28.30
N LYS A 548 -4.06 23.91 -28.03
CA LYS A 548 -4.48 25.33 -28.03
C LYS A 548 -4.90 25.85 -26.65
N ILE A 549 -4.30 25.40 -25.55
CA ILE A 549 -4.52 26.03 -24.25
C ILE A 549 -3.44 27.11 -24.06
N SER A 550 -3.87 28.35 -23.86
CA SER A 550 -2.93 29.43 -23.55
C SER A 550 -2.28 29.22 -22.18
N GLU A 551 -1.08 29.74 -21.96
CA GLU A 551 -0.42 29.70 -20.65
C GLU A 551 -1.33 30.23 -19.53
N LYS A 552 -2.09 31.30 -19.81
CA LYS A 552 -3.04 31.90 -18.85
C LYS A 552 -4.17 30.94 -18.47
N GLU A 553 -4.71 30.18 -19.42
CA GLU A 553 -5.75 29.18 -19.14
C GLU A 553 -5.19 27.97 -18.39
N CYS A 554 -3.97 27.55 -18.73
CA CYS A 554 -3.24 26.54 -18.00
C CYS A 554 -3.10 26.92 -16.50
N HIS A 555 -2.68 28.16 -16.22
CA HIS A 555 -2.58 28.68 -14.86
C HIS A 555 -3.90 28.60 -14.09
N LYS A 556 -5.02 29.01 -14.71
CA LYS A 556 -6.35 28.94 -14.08
C LYS A 556 -6.77 27.52 -13.72
N VAL A 557 -6.48 26.56 -14.60
CA VAL A 557 -6.81 25.15 -14.34
C VAL A 557 -5.97 24.60 -13.18
N ILE A 558 -4.68 24.94 -13.14
CA ILE A 558 -3.78 24.57 -12.04
C ILE A 558 -4.23 25.21 -10.72
N GLU A 559 -4.62 26.49 -10.72
CA GLU A 559 -5.10 27.18 -9.52
C GLU A 559 -6.37 26.55 -8.96
N LYS A 560 -7.34 26.23 -9.84
CA LYS A 560 -8.55 25.51 -9.43
C LYS A 560 -8.20 24.12 -8.86
N PHE A 561 -7.33 23.39 -9.56
CA PHE A 561 -6.82 22.11 -9.07
C PHE A 561 -6.12 22.27 -7.70
N HIS A 562 -5.36 23.34 -7.51
CA HIS A 562 -4.66 23.63 -6.26
C HIS A 562 -5.62 23.77 -5.09
N ILE A 563 -6.67 24.58 -5.25
CA ILE A 563 -7.66 24.81 -4.19
C ILE A 563 -8.32 23.49 -3.83
N GLU A 564 -8.73 22.70 -4.81
CA GLU A 564 -9.33 21.39 -4.57
C GLU A 564 -8.35 20.41 -3.90
N TYR A 565 -7.07 20.44 -4.30
CA TYR A 565 -6.03 19.63 -3.68
C TYR A 565 -5.78 20.03 -2.22
N LEU A 566 -5.69 21.32 -1.91
CA LEU A 566 -5.55 21.81 -0.55
C LEU A 566 -6.75 21.42 0.32
N ASN A 567 -7.98 21.53 -0.21
CA ASN A 567 -9.17 21.07 0.50
C ASN A 567 -9.09 19.56 0.82
N LYS A 568 -8.56 18.74 -0.10
CA LYS A 568 -8.33 17.32 0.15
C LYS A 568 -7.23 17.07 1.19
N VAL A 569 -6.17 17.86 1.20
CA VAL A 569 -5.11 17.78 2.22
C VAL A 569 -5.66 18.17 3.60
N ASP A 570 -6.56 19.15 3.66
CA ASP A 570 -7.15 19.63 4.92
C ASP A 570 -8.12 18.61 5.50
N GLU A 571 -8.93 17.99 4.65
CA GLU A 571 -9.79 16.86 5.00
C GLU A 571 -8.95 15.66 5.47
N LEU A 572 -7.81 15.37 4.83
CA LEU A 572 -6.89 14.31 5.29
C LEU A 572 -6.32 14.63 6.68
N THR A 573 -5.92 15.89 6.87
CA THR A 573 -5.35 16.37 8.13
C THR A 573 -6.35 16.23 9.27
N TYR A 574 -7.62 16.57 9.02
CA TYR A 574 -8.72 16.38 9.95
C TYR A 574 -8.94 14.89 10.27
N ASN A 575 -9.08 14.05 9.24
CA ASN A 575 -9.29 12.61 9.40
C ASN A 575 -8.14 11.91 10.14
N SER A 576 -6.89 12.33 9.89
CA SER A 576 -5.73 11.75 10.58
C SER A 576 -5.71 12.12 12.06
N ARG A 577 -6.08 13.35 12.42
CA ARG A 577 -6.21 13.78 13.82
C ARG A 577 -7.33 13.03 14.54
N LEU A 578 -8.48 12.89 13.90
CA LEU A 578 -9.63 12.19 14.46
C LEU A 578 -9.32 10.72 14.72
N LEU A 579 -8.77 10.01 13.72
CA LEU A 579 -8.33 8.62 13.89
C LEU A 579 -7.24 8.48 14.94
N LYS A 580 -6.28 9.42 15.00
CA LYS A 580 -5.24 9.42 16.02
C LYS A 580 -5.83 9.47 17.43
N GLY A 581 -6.76 10.40 17.68
CA GLY A 581 -7.46 10.46 18.98
C GLY A 581 -8.11 9.13 19.35
N CYS A 582 -8.89 8.54 18.43
CA CYS A 582 -9.54 7.24 18.67
C CYS A 582 -8.55 6.09 18.93
N ILE A 583 -7.37 6.09 18.29
CA ILE A 583 -6.36 5.04 18.45
C ILE A 583 -5.56 5.23 19.74
N ASP A 584 -5.17 6.46 20.07
CA ASP A 584 -4.43 6.78 21.28
C ASP A 584 -5.26 6.42 22.52
N ASP A 585 -6.57 6.73 22.53
CA ASP A 585 -7.47 6.37 23.63
C ASP A 585 -7.52 4.85 23.87
N ILE A 586 -7.65 4.06 22.80
CA ILE A 586 -7.87 2.61 22.89
C ILE A 586 -6.58 1.83 23.13
N TYR A 587 -5.48 2.19 22.48
CA TYR A 587 -4.21 1.47 22.67
C TYR A 587 -3.52 1.84 23.99
N ASN A 588 -3.70 3.06 24.52
CA ASN A 588 -3.25 3.40 25.86
C ASN A 588 -4.06 2.65 26.92
N ALA A 589 -5.38 2.54 26.76
CA ALA A 589 -6.22 1.72 27.65
C ALA A 589 -5.84 0.23 27.60
N SER A 590 -5.53 -0.29 26.41
CA SER A 590 -5.09 -1.69 26.22
C SER A 590 -3.71 -1.96 26.84
N ASP A 591 -2.76 -1.02 26.73
CA ASP A 591 -1.43 -1.18 27.33
C ASP A 591 -1.47 -1.10 28.85
N ASN A 592 -2.34 -0.28 29.44
CA ASN A 592 -2.51 -0.23 30.89
C ASN A 592 -3.04 -1.56 31.45
N PHE A 593 -3.87 -2.27 30.70
CA PHE A 593 -4.29 -3.64 31.01
C PHE A 593 -3.13 -4.65 30.94
N ASP A 594 -2.25 -4.55 29.94
CA ASP A 594 -1.02 -5.36 29.85
C ASP A 594 0.02 -4.99 30.94
N TYR A 595 0.05 -3.73 31.38
CA TYR A 595 1.00 -3.22 32.39
C TYR A 595 0.60 -3.63 33.82
N GLN A 596 -0.70 -3.63 34.15
CA GLN A 596 -1.18 -4.19 35.42
C GLN A 596 -0.95 -5.70 35.54
N ALA A 597 -0.85 -6.42 34.41
CA ALA A 597 -0.40 -7.81 34.40
C ALA A 597 1.13 -7.98 34.55
N THR A 598 1.92 -6.91 34.40
CA THR A 598 3.40 -6.95 34.45
C THR A 598 4.04 -6.18 35.60
N VAL A 599 3.32 -5.26 36.26
CA VAL A 599 3.79 -4.56 37.46
C VAL A 599 2.94 -4.93 38.67
N SER A 600 3.38 -5.98 39.34
CA SER A 600 3.51 -6.00 40.80
C SER A 600 4.56 -7.05 41.20
N PRO A 601 5.78 -6.61 41.59
CA PRO A 601 6.63 -7.39 42.47
C PRO A 601 6.13 -7.24 43.90
N ASN A 602 5.56 -8.32 44.46
CA ASN A 602 5.81 -8.87 45.79
C ASN A 602 4.86 -10.04 46.08
#